data_AF-A0A0J0YP64-F1
#
_entry.id   AF-A0A0J0YP64-F1
#
_cell.length_a   1.000
_cell.length_b   1.000
_cell.length_c   1.000
_cell.angle_alpha   90.00
_cell.angle_beta   90.00
_cell.angle_gamma   90.00
#
_symmetry.space_group_name_H-M   'P 1'
#
loop_
_entity.id
_entity.type
_entity.pdbx_description
1 polymer ?
#
loop_
_entity_poly.entity_id
_entity_poly.type
_entity_poly.pdbx_seq_one_letter_code
_entity_poly.pdbx_strand_id
1 'polypeptide(L)' 'MTALIYLVDTLLTLALFVVLARLLLQWARADFRNPIAQAIVKITNPLILPLRRVL' A
#
# COMPACT_ATOMS: atom_id res chain seq x y z
N MET A 1 -0.04 -2.25 29.22
CA MET A 1 -0.59 -3.11 28.15
C MET A 1 -1.23 -2.32 26.99
N THR A 2 -1.50 -1.01 27.16
CA THR A 2 -2.14 -0.15 26.15
C THR A 2 -1.20 0.34 25.04
N ALA A 3 0.08 0.58 25.33
CA ALA A 3 1.04 1.08 24.34
C ALA A 3 1.25 0.11 23.16
N LEU A 4 1.27 -1.21 23.43
CA LEU A 4 1.42 -2.22 22.38
C LEU A 4 0.20 -2.25 21.45
N ILE A 5 -1.00 -2.16 22.02
CA ILE A 5 -2.26 -2.10 21.26
C ILE A 5 -2.29 -0.86 20.38
N TYR A 6 -1.87 0.30 20.91
CA TYR A 6 -1.81 1.55 20.15
C TYR A 6 -0.82 1.48 18.99
N LEU A 7 0.33 0.82 19.19
CA LEU A 7 1.34 0.62 18.14
C LEU A 7 0.82 -0.27 17.02
N VAL A 8 0.16 -1.37 17.38
CA VAL A 8 -0.45 -2.30 16.43
C VAL A 8 -1.59 -1.63 15.66
N ASP A 9 -2.46 -0.89 16.35
CA ASP A 9 -3.58 -0.17 15.75
C ASP A 9 -3.10 0.93 14.78
N THR A 10 -2.05 1.66 15.15
CA THR A 10 -1.41 2.65 14.27
C THR A 10 -0.83 1.99 13.03
N LEU A 11 -0.11 0.87 13.19
CA LEU A 11 0.47 0.14 12.06
C LEU A 11 -0.60 -0.43 11.12
N LEU A 12 -1.69 -0.96 11.69
CA LEU A 12 -2.81 -1.51 10.94
C LEU A 12 -3.54 -0.41 10.17
N THR A 13 -3.78 0.74 10.81
CA THR A 13 -4.41 1.91 10.18
C THR A 13 -3.53 2.47 9.07
N LEU A 14 -2.21 2.55 9.28
CA LEU A 14 -1.26 2.97 8.25
C LEU A 14 -1.26 2.01 7.06
N ALA A 15 -1.27 0.69 7.31
CA ALA A 15 -1.36 -0.32 6.26
C ALA A 15 -2.66 -0.20 5.46
N LEU A 16 -3.80 -0.01 6.15
CA LEU A 16 -5.10 0.25 5.51
C LEU A 16 -5.07 1.53 4.66
N PHE A 17 -4.45 2.60 5.14
CA PHE A 17 -4.31 3.85 4.40
C PHE A 17 -3.51 3.66 3.11
N VAL A 18 -2.43 2.89 3.14
CA VAL A 18 -1.62 2.56 1.96
C VAL A 18 -2.42 1.73 0.94
N VAL A 19 -3.22 0.77 1.40
CA VAL A 19 -4.09 -0.05 0.53
C VAL A 19 -5.18 0.82 -0.11
N LEU A 20 -5.82 1.70 0.67
CA LEU A 20 -6.81 2.64 0.16
C LEU A 20 -6.19 3.62 -0.84
N ALA A 21 -4.99 4.13 -0.58
CA ALA A 21 -4.27 4.99 -1.52
C ALA A 21 -4.02 4.29 -2.86
N ARG A 22 -3.69 3.00 -2.84
CA ARG A 22 -3.56 2.19 -4.06
C ARG A 22 -4.89 2.03 -4.81
N LEU A 23 -5.99 1.81 -4.08
CA LEU A 23 -7.33 1.73 -4.68
C LEU A 23 -7.75 3.08 -5.29
N LEU A 24 -7.45 4.19 -4.60
CA LEU A 24 -7.70 5.54 -5.07
C LEU A 24 -6.93 5.85 -6.35
N LEU A 25 -5.68 5.43 -6.46
CA LEU A 25 -4.90 5.57 -7.69
C LEU A 25 -5.49 4.76 -8.86
N GLN A 26 -5.99 3.55 -8.58
CA GLN A 26 -6.68 2.73 -9.58
C GLN A 26 -8.00 3.40 -10.02
N TRP A 27 -8.78 3.94 -9.08
CA TRP A 27 -10.02 4.68 -9.35
C TRP A 27 -9.77 5.98 -10.11
N ALA A 28 -8.72 6.71 -9.77
CA ALA A 28 -8.32 7.94 -10.45
C ALA A 28 -7.79 7.70 -11.87
N ARG A 29 -7.70 6.43 -12.32
CA ARG A 29 -7.06 6.02 -13.59
C ARG A 29 -5.75 6.76 -13.80
N ALA A 30 -4.93 6.86 -12.75
CA ALA A 30 -3.68 7.59 -12.84
C ALA A 30 -2.78 6.88 -13.87
N ASP A 31 -2.65 7.51 -15.04
CA ASP A 31 -1.81 7.00 -16.12
C ASP A 31 -0.42 6.65 -15.60
N PHE A 32 0.18 5.58 -16.14
CA PHE A 32 1.50 5.07 -15.75
C PHE A 32 2.65 6.11 -15.88
N ARG A 33 2.39 7.29 -16.45
CA ARG A 33 3.30 8.44 -16.54
C ARG A 33 3.26 9.36 -15.32
N ASN A 34 2.33 9.18 -14.39
CA ASN A 34 2.24 10.00 -13.19
C ASN A 34 3.29 9.51 -12.15
N PRO A 35 4.25 10.35 -11.73
CA PRO A 35 5.29 9.96 -10.78
C PRO A 35 4.74 9.46 -9.44
N ILE A 36 3.53 9.91 -9.05
CA ILE A 36 2.85 9.45 -7.83
C ILE A 36 2.36 8.00 -7.97
N ALA A 37 1.81 7.66 -9.13
CA ALA A 37 1.37 6.29 -9.42
C ALA A 37 2.55 5.31 -9.42
N GLN A 38 3.69 5.72 -10.00
CA GLN A 38 4.92 4.92 -9.97
C GLN A 38 5.46 4.74 -8.55
N ALA A 39 5.44 5.77 -7.72
CA ALA A 39 5.88 5.68 -6.32
C ALA A 39 5.06 4.65 -5.53
N ILE A 40 3.73 4.69 -5.66
CA ILE A 40 2.85 3.76 -4.93
C ILE A 40 2.98 2.33 -5.46
N VAL A 41 3.09 2.13 -6.78
CA VAL A 41 3.39 0.81 -7.36
C VAL A 41 4.75 0.30 -6.89
N LYS A 42 5.77 1.15 -6.78
CA LYS A 42 7.11 0.75 -6.31
C LYS A 42 7.13 0.39 -4.82
N ILE A 43 6.31 1.06 -4.01
CA ILE A 43 6.12 0.74 -2.59
C ILE A 43 5.31 -0.54 -2.40
N THR A 44 4.30 -0.81 -3.23
CA THR A 44 3.48 -2.02 -3.11
C THR A 44 4.04 -3.24 -3.85
N ASN A 45 4.87 -3.05 -4.89
CA ASN A 45 5.54 -4.12 -5.62
C ASN A 45 6.36 -5.09 -4.75
N PRO A 46 7.19 -4.68 -3.76
CA PRO A 46 7.91 -5.63 -2.92
C PRO A 46 6.97 -6.56 -2.13
N LEU A 47 5.72 -6.15 -1.89
CA LEU A 47 4.71 -6.98 -1.27
C LEU A 47 4.06 -7.97 -2.25
N ILE A 48 3.99 -7.63 -3.53
CA ILE A 48 3.28 -8.40 -4.57
C ILE A 48 4.22 -9.33 -5.34
N LEU A 49 5.48 -8.93 -5.55
CA LEU A 49 6.52 -9.73 -6.20
C LEU A 49 6.75 -11.11 -5.56
N PRO A 50 6.79 -11.27 -4.22
CA PRO A 50 6.92 -12.60 -3.62
C PRO A 50 5.67 -13.45 -3.89
N LEU A 51 4.47 -12.86 -3.83
CA LEU A 51 3.21 -13.55 -4.11
C LEU A 51 3.13 -14.02 -5.58
N ARG A 52 3.69 -13.23 -6.51
CA ARG A 52 3.75 -13.57 -7.93
C ARG A 52 4.81 -14.62 -8.30
N ARG A 53 5.70 -14.98 -7.37
CA ARG A 53 6.66 -16.08 -7.55
C ARG A 53 6.13 -17.43 -7.10
N VAL A 54 5.01 -17.45 -6.36
CA VAL A 54 4.43 -18.67 -5.80
C VAL A 54 3.30 -19.23 -6.67
N LEU A 55 2.72 -18.39 -7.55
CA LEU A 55 1.82 -18.80 -8.65
C LEU A 55 2.63 -19.19 -9.89
#